data_AF-A0A2S8FRK1-F1
#
_entry.id   AF-A0A2S8FRK1-F1
#
_cell.length_a   1.000
_cell.length_b   1.000
_cell.length_c   1.000
_cell.angle_alpha   90.00
_cell.angle_beta   90.00
_cell.angle_gamma   90.00
#
_symmetry.space_group_name_H-M   'P 1'
#
loop_
_entity.id
_entity.type
_entity.pdbx_description
1 polymer ?
#
loop_
_entity_poly.entity_id
_entity_poly.type
_entity_poly.pdbx_seq_one_letter_code
_entity_poly.pdbx_strand_id
1 'polypeptide(L)'
;MTVLTEDVGRKTECPDCGHIFEIKKAEIKLEIPEEILPEDEYGLKDVSQDHDEARRKMGQNIMSQAEREIKEQAERKDLNKKTQGAFEERRPRDLQIEGDEHEPKPRESLTPEDYQPRADLVDFPLTFTPKELGRDVMLFSDVGLLMRWVFLSIFAAVTLYFTINAIYYGSQESQNIVTYLSTFMYTVLSVVLGAGTLAFLGSYFLFLVMTVSSGLDEWEWPELGIFDRVMEALFMIVAMSITLVPFGIMITIDKSLAWPLLLVPGIAFPIVYLAMLDQGTILAPWSGTIMASLFQIPIKWLMFFGATIGLLALCSLLGYGIFAMAGIERLAYIALPGGVLLVGYFLAYAIWLGRLSWEIAELNSEYREEDTSSKASSSS
;
A
#
# COMPACT_ATOMS: atom_id res chain seq x y z
N MET A 1 -12.16 10.71 -36.63
CA MET A 1 -12.75 11.98 -36.15
C MET A 1 -13.29 11.72 -34.74
N THR A 2 -12.88 12.50 -33.73
CA THR A 2 -13.40 12.39 -32.36
C THR A 2 -14.71 13.16 -32.27
N VAL A 3 -15.82 12.47 -32.05
CA VAL A 3 -17.15 13.10 -31.87
C VAL A 3 -17.15 13.82 -30.53
N LEU A 4 -17.41 15.13 -30.54
CA LEU A 4 -17.52 15.93 -29.32
C LEU A 4 -18.97 15.97 -28.85
N THR A 5 -19.19 16.21 -27.56
CA THR A 5 -20.54 16.33 -26.98
C THR A 5 -21.38 17.45 -27.60
N GLU A 6 -20.75 18.40 -28.28
CA GLU A 6 -21.40 19.50 -29.00
C GLU A 6 -22.05 19.06 -30.34
N ASP A 7 -21.68 17.89 -30.86
CA ASP A 7 -22.20 17.37 -32.14
C ASP A 7 -23.54 16.62 -31.99
N VAL A 8 -24.02 16.43 -30.75
CA VAL A 8 -25.29 15.74 -30.45
C VAL A 8 -26.48 16.64 -30.87
N GLY A 9 -27.34 16.11 -31.74
CA GLY A 9 -28.49 16.83 -32.30
C GLY A 9 -28.21 17.62 -33.59
N ARG A 10 -26.99 17.57 -34.13
CA ARG A 10 -26.66 18.11 -35.45
C ARG A 10 -26.56 17.00 -36.50
N LYS A 11 -26.92 17.32 -37.74
CA LYS A 11 -26.70 16.45 -38.89
C LYS A 11 -25.22 16.53 -39.28
N THR A 12 -24.49 15.46 -39.05
CA THR A 12 -23.06 15.36 -39.39
C THR A 12 -22.90 14.45 -40.60
N GLU A 13 -22.03 14.86 -41.53
CA GLU A 13 -21.73 14.11 -42.75
C GLU A 13 -20.46 13.28 -42.53
N CYS A 14 -20.53 11.99 -42.85
CA CYS A 14 -19.36 11.13 -42.80
C CYS A 14 -18.38 11.52 -43.91
N PRO A 15 -17.12 11.89 -43.60
CA PRO A 15 -16.15 12.30 -44.62
C PRO A 15 -15.74 11.17 -45.57
N ASP A 16 -15.94 9.91 -45.18
CA ASP A 16 -15.52 8.74 -45.96
C ASP A 16 -16.58 8.27 -46.96
N CYS A 17 -17.86 8.53 -46.71
CA CYS A 17 -18.95 8.03 -47.55
C CYS A 17 -20.04 9.05 -47.89
N GLY A 18 -19.94 10.29 -47.39
CA GLY A 18 -20.92 11.36 -47.62
C GLY A 18 -22.28 11.11 -46.98
N HIS A 19 -22.42 10.06 -46.15
CA HIS A 19 -23.69 9.76 -45.51
C HIS A 19 -23.94 10.73 -44.35
N ILE A 20 -25.04 11.48 -44.43
CA ILE A 20 -25.48 12.39 -43.38
C ILE A 20 -26.28 11.61 -42.34
N PHE A 21 -25.88 11.68 -41.07
CA PHE A 21 -26.60 11.05 -39.96
C PHE A 21 -26.79 12.04 -38.81
N GLU A 22 -27.80 11.79 -37.98
CA GLU A 22 -28.12 12.64 -36.83
C GLU A 22 -27.87 11.85 -35.55
N ILE A 23 -26.96 12.37 -34.71
CA ILE A 23 -26.61 11.74 -33.43
C ILE A 23 -27.70 12.10 -32.42
N LYS A 24 -28.63 11.17 -32.17
CA LYS A 24 -29.71 11.33 -31.19
C LYS A 24 -29.16 11.28 -29.77
N LYS A 25 -29.62 12.20 -28.91
CA LYS A 25 -29.30 12.20 -27.48
C LYS A 25 -29.88 10.93 -26.84
N ALA A 26 -29.04 10.17 -26.12
CA ALA A 26 -29.51 9.02 -25.36
C ALA A 26 -30.38 9.49 -24.20
N GLU A 27 -31.67 9.17 -24.22
CA GLU A 27 -32.56 9.33 -23.07
C GLU A 27 -32.29 8.20 -22.08
N ILE A 28 -31.62 8.53 -20.97
CA ILE A 28 -31.49 7.60 -19.85
C ILE A 28 -32.84 7.59 -19.14
N LYS A 29 -33.66 6.57 -19.37
CA LYS A 29 -34.85 6.28 -18.56
C LYS A 29 -34.38 5.73 -17.22
N LEU A 30 -34.29 6.60 -16.22
CA LEU A 30 -34.19 6.20 -14.81
C LEU A 30 -35.58 5.71 -14.39
N GLU A 31 -35.79 4.39 -14.39
CA GLU A 31 -36.94 3.79 -13.71
C GLU A 31 -36.73 3.97 -12.21
N ILE A 32 -37.53 4.86 -11.61
CA ILE A 32 -37.59 5.05 -10.16
C ILE A 32 -38.37 3.85 -9.62
N PRO A 33 -37.78 2.98 -8.77
CA PRO A 33 -38.52 1.87 -8.18
C PRO A 33 -39.67 2.41 -7.32
N GLU A 34 -40.87 1.90 -7.54
CA GLU A 34 -42.04 2.23 -6.72
C GLU A 34 -41.80 1.86 -5.24
N GLU A 35 -42.20 2.77 -4.36
CA GLU A 35 -42.11 2.67 -2.92
C GLU A 35 -43.02 1.53 -2.41
N ILE A 36 -42.42 0.44 -1.94
CA ILE A 36 -43.14 -0.68 -1.34
C ILE A 36 -43.55 -0.26 0.09
N LEU A 37 -44.83 0.07 0.26
CA LEU A 37 -45.46 0.19 1.57
C LEU A 37 -45.55 -1.19 2.24
N PRO A 38 -45.18 -1.33 3.52
CA PRO A 38 -45.35 -2.58 4.24
C PRO A 38 -46.78 -2.64 4.80
N GLU A 39 -47.64 -3.44 4.18
CA GLU A 39 -48.84 -3.93 4.85
C GLU A 39 -48.56 -5.30 5.47
N ASP A 40 -48.64 -5.33 6.79
CA ASP A 40 -48.74 -6.53 7.61
C ASP A 40 -50.04 -7.28 7.25
N GLU A 41 -49.92 -8.47 6.66
CA GLU A 41 -50.89 -9.52 6.92
C GLU A 41 -50.29 -10.90 6.63
N TYR A 42 -50.00 -11.63 7.70
CA TYR A 42 -49.73 -13.06 7.68
C TYR A 42 -50.97 -13.82 7.18
N GLY A 43 -51.09 -13.92 5.86
CA GLY A 43 -51.99 -14.85 5.18
C GLY A 43 -51.16 -15.85 4.38
N LEU A 44 -50.99 -17.07 4.90
CA LEU A 44 -50.59 -18.21 4.07
C LEU A 44 -51.70 -18.43 3.03
N LYS A 45 -51.54 -17.83 1.85
CA LYS A 45 -52.30 -18.18 0.66
C LYS A 45 -51.58 -19.32 -0.05
N ASP A 46 -52.32 -20.38 -0.31
CA ASP A 46 -51.88 -21.49 -1.16
C ASP A 46 -51.39 -20.94 -2.50
N VAL A 47 -50.12 -21.22 -2.80
CA VAL A 47 -49.43 -20.73 -3.99
C VAL A 47 -50.05 -21.40 -5.21
N SER A 48 -50.71 -20.62 -6.06
CA SER A 48 -51.15 -21.08 -7.38
C SER A 48 -49.93 -21.47 -8.22
N GLN A 49 -49.99 -22.62 -8.90
CA GLN A 49 -48.90 -23.21 -9.69
C GLN A 49 -48.27 -22.28 -10.74
N ASP A 50 -48.97 -21.22 -11.16
CA ASP A 50 -48.45 -20.21 -12.10
C ASP A 50 -47.26 -19.40 -11.54
N HIS A 51 -47.14 -19.24 -10.22
CA HIS A 51 -46.02 -18.52 -9.61
C HIS A 51 -44.71 -19.33 -9.62
N ASP A 52 -44.79 -20.65 -9.65
CA ASP A 52 -43.60 -21.52 -9.74
C ASP A 52 -43.00 -21.51 -11.15
N GLU A 53 -43.82 -21.39 -12.19
CA GLU A 53 -43.31 -21.22 -13.56
C GLU A 53 -42.62 -19.86 -13.74
N ALA A 54 -43.18 -18.78 -13.16
CA ALA A 54 -42.57 -17.46 -13.21
C ALA A 54 -41.21 -17.44 -12.48
N ARG A 55 -41.13 -18.08 -11.30
CA ARG A 55 -39.86 -18.22 -10.56
C ARG A 55 -38.84 -19.08 -11.29
N ARG A 56 -39.27 -20.16 -11.95
CA ARG A 56 -38.37 -20.98 -12.79
C ARG A 56 -37.83 -20.21 -13.99
N LYS A 57 -38.67 -19.44 -14.68
CA LYS A 57 -38.22 -18.56 -15.80
C LYS A 57 -37.27 -17.48 -15.32
N MET A 58 -37.54 -16.87 -14.17
CA MET A 58 -36.64 -15.87 -13.57
C MET A 58 -35.29 -16.49 -13.19
N GLY A 59 -35.29 -17.68 -12.58
CA GLY A 59 -34.06 -18.41 -12.24
C GLY A 59 -33.24 -18.80 -13.47
N GLN A 60 -33.89 -19.23 -14.55
CA GLN A 60 -33.22 -19.53 -15.82
C GLN A 60 -32.60 -18.27 -16.47
N ASN A 61 -33.31 -17.14 -16.43
CA ASN A 61 -32.79 -15.88 -16.95
C ASN A 61 -31.55 -15.41 -16.16
N ILE A 62 -31.58 -15.49 -14.83
CA ILE A 62 -30.44 -15.11 -13.97
C ILE A 62 -29.23 -16.01 -14.24
N MET A 63 -29.42 -17.33 -14.33
CA MET A 63 -28.34 -18.27 -14.66
C MET A 63 -27.75 -17.98 -16.04
N SER A 64 -28.59 -17.68 -17.04
CA SER A 64 -28.12 -17.36 -18.40
C SER A 64 -27.35 -16.04 -18.47
N GLN A 65 -27.71 -15.06 -17.64
CA GLN A 65 -26.96 -13.80 -17.52
C GLN A 65 -25.62 -14.02 -16.82
N ALA A 66 -25.60 -14.82 -15.74
CA ALA A 66 -24.36 -15.15 -15.04
C ALA A 66 -23.38 -15.92 -15.93
N GLU A 67 -23.84 -16.90 -16.72
CA GLU A 67 -22.99 -17.60 -17.69
C GLU A 67 -22.40 -16.66 -18.75
N ARG A 68 -23.18 -15.69 -19.21
CA ARG A 68 -22.74 -14.69 -20.19
C ARG A 68 -21.70 -13.74 -19.61
N GLU A 69 -21.89 -13.28 -18.38
CA GLU A 69 -20.92 -12.43 -17.69
C GLU A 69 -19.60 -13.17 -17.39
N ILE A 70 -19.68 -14.44 -16.96
CA ILE A 70 -18.49 -15.29 -16.76
C ILE A 70 -17.73 -15.47 -18.08
N LYS A 71 -18.45 -15.70 -19.18
CA LYS A 71 -17.82 -15.85 -20.50
C LYS A 71 -17.18 -14.55 -20.99
N GLU A 72 -17.84 -13.41 -20.81
CA GLU A 72 -17.28 -12.10 -21.15
C GLU A 72 -16.07 -11.75 -20.27
N GLN A 73 -16.09 -12.10 -18.98
CA GLN A 73 -14.91 -11.93 -18.11
C GLN A 73 -13.75 -12.86 -18.51
N ALA A 74 -14.02 -14.10 -18.92
CA ALA A 74 -13.00 -15.01 -19.42
C ALA A 74 -12.38 -14.48 -20.73
N GLU A 75 -13.19 -14.01 -21.67
CA GLU A 75 -12.72 -13.40 -22.92
C GLU A 75 -11.92 -12.11 -22.66
N ARG A 76 -12.31 -11.28 -21.67
CA ARG A 76 -11.54 -10.10 -21.26
C ARG A 76 -10.19 -10.47 -20.65
N LYS A 77 -10.11 -11.52 -19.82
CA LYS A 77 -8.84 -12.00 -19.26
C LYS A 77 -7.90 -12.53 -20.34
N ASP A 78 -8.43 -13.24 -21.34
CA ASP A 78 -7.65 -13.73 -22.49
C ASP A 78 -7.16 -12.59 -23.40
N LEU A 79 -8.00 -11.58 -23.64
CA LEU A 79 -7.60 -10.38 -24.39
C LEU A 79 -6.52 -9.61 -23.65
N ASN A 80 -6.64 -9.43 -22.33
CA ASN A 80 -5.66 -8.69 -21.53
C ASN A 80 -4.29 -9.39 -21.56
N LYS A 81 -4.27 -10.73 -21.44
CA LYS A 81 -3.04 -11.55 -21.61
C LYS A 81 -2.42 -11.40 -23.00
N LYS A 82 -3.22 -11.39 -24.08
CA LYS A 82 -2.70 -11.18 -25.44
C LYS A 82 -2.14 -9.77 -25.66
N THR A 83 -2.76 -8.74 -25.09
CA THR A 83 -2.26 -7.36 -25.20
C THR A 83 -1.02 -7.10 -24.33
N GLN A 84 -0.89 -7.76 -23.17
CA GLN A 84 0.33 -7.69 -22.35
C GLN A 84 1.50 -8.43 -23.02
N GLY A 85 1.27 -9.62 -23.58
CA GLY A 85 2.31 -10.36 -24.31
C GLY A 85 2.85 -9.64 -25.56
N ALA A 86 2.05 -8.77 -26.19
CA ALA A 86 2.50 -7.97 -27.33
C ALA A 86 3.37 -6.75 -26.95
N PHE A 87 3.38 -6.36 -25.67
CA PHE A 87 4.22 -5.25 -25.16
C PHE A 87 5.45 -5.74 -24.37
N GLU A 88 5.47 -7.00 -23.92
CA GLU A 88 6.59 -7.59 -23.19
C GLU A 88 7.76 -8.04 -24.07
N GLU A 89 7.63 -8.04 -25.41
CA GLU A 89 8.68 -8.46 -26.34
C GLU A 89 9.84 -7.43 -26.51
N ARG A 90 9.98 -6.46 -25.59
CA ARG A 90 11.06 -5.45 -25.60
C ARG A 90 11.73 -5.22 -24.24
N ARG A 91 11.96 -6.27 -23.44
CA ARG A 91 13.07 -6.22 -22.46
C ARG A 91 14.36 -6.70 -23.12
N PRO A 92 15.49 -5.98 -22.99
CA PRO A 92 16.79 -6.47 -23.46
C PRO A 92 17.14 -7.76 -22.72
N ARG A 93 17.31 -8.82 -23.50
CA ARG A 93 17.60 -10.19 -23.07
C ARG A 93 19.10 -10.39 -22.82
N ASP A 94 19.71 -9.54 -21.99
CA ASP A 94 21.15 -9.60 -21.68
C ASP A 94 21.39 -9.70 -20.17
N LEU A 95 20.74 -10.66 -19.53
CA LEU A 95 21.15 -11.26 -18.25
C LEU A 95 20.63 -12.70 -18.21
N GLN A 96 21.02 -13.48 -19.23
CA GLN A 96 21.06 -14.94 -19.09
C GLN A 96 22.14 -15.26 -18.07
N ILE A 97 21.71 -15.53 -16.84
CA ILE A 97 22.47 -16.37 -15.93
C ILE A 97 22.36 -17.77 -16.54
N GLU A 98 23.43 -18.22 -17.21
CA GLU A 98 23.59 -19.61 -17.62
C GLU A 98 23.52 -20.50 -16.36
N GLY A 99 22.47 -21.31 -16.25
CA GLY A 99 22.31 -22.29 -15.18
C GLY A 99 20.86 -22.72 -14.98
N ASP A 100 20.47 -23.79 -15.68
CA ASP A 100 19.27 -24.62 -15.50
C ASP A 100 17.90 -23.98 -15.76
N GLU A 101 17.54 -23.88 -17.05
CA GLU A 101 16.14 -23.98 -17.48
C GLU A 101 15.67 -25.44 -17.28
N HIS A 102 15.32 -25.80 -16.04
CA HIS A 102 14.38 -26.89 -15.82
C HIS A 102 12.99 -26.37 -16.17
N GLU A 103 12.49 -26.69 -17.36
CA GLU A 103 11.05 -26.65 -17.61
C GLU A 103 10.36 -27.43 -16.46
N PRO A 104 9.42 -26.82 -15.72
CA PRO A 104 8.79 -27.48 -14.60
C PRO A 104 8.03 -28.70 -15.13
N LYS A 105 8.54 -29.90 -14.84
CA LYS A 105 7.86 -31.14 -15.18
C LYS A 105 6.45 -31.10 -14.59
N PRO A 106 5.41 -31.52 -15.34
CA PRO A 106 4.07 -31.68 -14.80
C PRO A 106 4.15 -32.60 -13.57
N ARG A 107 3.73 -32.11 -12.40
CA ARG A 107 3.89 -32.82 -11.11
C ARG A 107 3.19 -34.19 -11.18
N GLU A 108 3.93 -35.25 -10.86
CA GLU A 108 3.43 -36.64 -10.85
C GLU A 108 2.59 -36.98 -9.60
N SER A 109 2.62 -36.17 -8.53
CA SER A 109 1.82 -36.38 -7.31
C SER A 109 1.21 -35.08 -6.77
N LEU A 110 -0.08 -35.16 -6.41
CA LEU A 110 -0.89 -34.14 -5.72
C LEU A 110 -0.92 -34.40 -4.21
N THR A 111 0.19 -34.84 -3.63
CA THR A 111 0.31 -35.10 -2.20
C THR A 111 0.39 -33.77 -1.45
N PRO A 112 -0.44 -33.53 -0.41
CA PRO A 112 -0.39 -32.30 0.40
C PRO A 112 0.97 -32.02 1.05
N GLU A 113 1.79 -33.07 1.24
CA GLU A 113 3.13 -33.01 1.82
C GLU A 113 4.18 -32.40 0.87
N ASP A 114 3.94 -32.40 -0.44
CA ASP A 114 4.85 -31.83 -1.46
C ASP A 114 4.45 -30.40 -1.90
N TYR A 115 3.34 -29.88 -1.36
CA TYR A 115 2.94 -28.51 -1.61
C TYR A 115 3.62 -27.59 -0.60
N GLN A 116 4.83 -27.13 -0.95
CA GLN A 116 5.40 -25.93 -0.34
C GLN A 116 4.81 -24.72 -1.09
N PRO A 117 3.82 -23.99 -0.53
CA PRO A 117 3.24 -22.80 -1.17
C PRO A 117 4.26 -21.69 -1.45
N ARG A 118 5.49 -21.81 -0.91
CA ARG A 118 6.57 -20.85 -1.05
C ARG A 118 7.65 -21.21 -2.07
N ALA A 119 7.62 -22.41 -2.67
CA ALA A 119 8.66 -22.83 -3.61
C ALA A 119 8.72 -21.97 -4.89
N ASP A 120 7.62 -21.29 -5.23
CA ASP A 120 7.51 -20.38 -6.38
C ASP A 120 7.65 -18.89 -5.98
N LEU A 121 7.90 -18.58 -4.69
CA LEU A 121 8.04 -17.21 -4.19
C LEU A 121 9.50 -16.74 -4.26
N VAL A 122 9.69 -15.44 -4.38
CA VAL A 122 11.03 -14.84 -4.42
C VAL A 122 11.56 -14.59 -3.02
N ASP A 123 12.78 -15.06 -2.79
CA ASP A 123 13.49 -14.88 -1.54
C ASP A 123 13.89 -13.42 -1.36
N PHE A 124 13.55 -12.85 -0.20
CA PHE A 124 13.91 -11.50 0.18
C PHE A 124 14.82 -11.50 1.41
N PRO A 125 16.02 -12.10 1.34
CA PRO A 125 16.88 -12.19 2.49
C PRO A 125 17.32 -10.80 2.94
N LEU A 126 17.30 -10.55 4.24
CA LEU A 126 17.84 -9.33 4.82
C LEU A 126 19.37 -9.43 4.84
N THR A 127 19.99 -9.24 3.68
CA THR A 127 21.43 -9.14 3.48
C THR A 127 21.76 -7.91 2.65
N PHE A 128 22.81 -7.18 3.03
CA PHE A 128 23.25 -5.97 2.32
C PHE A 128 24.38 -6.29 1.33
N THR A 129 24.18 -7.30 0.48
CA THR A 129 25.12 -7.57 -0.61
C THR A 129 24.91 -6.56 -1.74
N PRO A 130 25.93 -6.26 -2.57
CA PRO A 130 25.76 -5.36 -3.71
C PRO A 130 24.66 -5.80 -4.69
N LYS A 131 24.42 -7.12 -4.80
CA LYS A 131 23.32 -7.67 -5.60
C LYS A 131 21.96 -7.30 -5.03
N GLU A 132 21.79 -7.42 -3.72
CA GLU A 132 20.56 -7.07 -3.03
C GLU A 132 20.27 -5.56 -3.04
N LEU A 133 21.30 -4.75 -2.90
CA LEU A 133 21.19 -3.29 -3.07
C LEU A 133 20.86 -2.92 -4.53
N GLY A 134 21.45 -3.63 -5.49
CA GLY A 134 21.08 -3.47 -6.91
C GLY A 134 19.62 -3.81 -7.17
N ARG A 135 19.11 -4.87 -6.54
CA ARG A 135 17.69 -5.24 -6.58
C ARG A 135 16.81 -4.18 -5.94
N ASP A 136 17.18 -3.62 -4.79
CA ASP A 136 16.47 -2.51 -4.17
C ASP A 136 16.39 -1.29 -5.09
N VAL A 137 17.52 -0.91 -5.71
CA VAL A 137 17.56 0.21 -6.67
C VAL A 137 16.69 -0.07 -7.90
N MET A 138 16.71 -1.31 -8.41
CA MET A 138 15.86 -1.72 -9.53
C MET A 138 14.37 -1.66 -9.16
N LEU A 139 14.03 -2.03 -7.93
CA LEU A 139 12.69 -1.92 -7.38
C LEU A 139 12.25 -0.45 -7.26
N PHE A 140 13.16 0.44 -6.85
CA PHE A 140 12.91 1.89 -6.88
C PHE A 140 12.76 2.46 -8.30
N SER A 141 13.26 1.76 -9.32
CA SER A 141 13.16 2.17 -10.72
C SER A 141 11.87 1.71 -11.40
N ASP A 142 11.06 0.88 -10.75
CA ASP A 142 9.74 0.54 -11.25
C ASP A 142 8.88 1.81 -11.40
N VAL A 143 8.28 1.99 -12.58
CA VAL A 143 7.50 3.17 -12.94
C VAL A 143 6.34 3.36 -11.97
N GLY A 144 5.70 2.28 -11.53
CA GLY A 144 4.60 2.34 -10.58
C GLY A 144 5.02 2.91 -9.23
N LEU A 145 6.15 2.45 -8.71
CA LEU A 145 6.70 2.93 -7.43
C LEU A 145 7.25 4.35 -7.56
N LEU A 146 7.97 4.64 -8.64
CA LEU A 146 8.58 5.95 -8.88
C LEU A 146 7.52 7.06 -9.02
N MET A 147 6.45 6.81 -9.77
CA MET A 147 5.35 7.77 -9.90
C MET A 147 4.69 8.09 -8.55
N ARG A 148 4.50 7.07 -7.70
CA ARG A 148 3.94 7.23 -6.36
C ARG A 148 4.91 7.93 -5.41
N TRP A 149 6.20 7.60 -5.49
CA TRP A 149 7.23 8.30 -4.74
C TRP A 149 7.23 9.79 -5.07
N VAL A 150 7.26 10.16 -6.36
CA VAL A 150 7.19 11.57 -6.79
C VAL A 150 5.92 12.25 -6.28
N PHE A 151 4.76 11.62 -6.44
CA PHE A 151 3.49 12.18 -5.98
C PHE A 151 3.50 12.40 -4.47
N LEU A 152 3.80 11.36 -3.68
CA LEU A 152 3.86 11.45 -2.22
C LEU A 152 4.91 12.47 -1.74
N SER A 153 6.05 12.57 -2.42
CA SER A 153 7.10 13.55 -2.10
C SER A 153 6.63 14.99 -2.31
N ILE A 154 5.82 15.28 -3.32
CA ILE A 154 5.23 16.61 -3.51
C ILE A 154 4.28 16.93 -2.36
N PHE A 155 3.38 16.01 -1.99
CA PHE A 155 2.46 16.21 -0.87
C PHE A 155 3.19 16.35 0.47
N ALA A 156 4.20 15.52 0.72
CA ALA A 156 5.06 15.61 1.88
C ALA A 156 5.83 16.94 1.92
N ALA A 157 6.35 17.41 0.78
CA ALA A 157 7.05 18.69 0.68
C ALA A 157 6.12 19.87 0.99
N VAL A 158 4.92 19.91 0.41
CA VAL A 158 3.93 20.95 0.67
C VAL A 158 3.50 20.93 2.14
N THR A 159 3.27 19.74 2.70
CA THR A 159 2.94 19.58 4.12
C THR A 159 4.08 20.11 5.01
N LEU A 160 5.32 19.70 4.73
CA LEU A 160 6.51 20.12 5.47
C LEU A 160 6.73 21.63 5.37
N TYR A 161 6.49 22.24 4.21
CA TYR A 161 6.52 23.69 4.04
C TYR A 161 5.53 24.40 4.97
N PHE A 162 4.27 23.95 5.00
CA PHE A 162 3.27 24.55 5.88
C PHE A 162 3.57 24.30 7.35
N THR A 163 4.03 23.11 7.72
CA THR A 163 4.41 22.77 9.09
C THR A 163 5.55 23.66 9.59
N ILE A 164 6.63 23.81 8.82
CA ILE A 164 7.78 24.61 9.24
C ILE A 164 7.40 26.10 9.31
N ASN A 165 6.60 26.61 8.37
CA ASN A 165 6.10 27.99 8.47
C ASN A 165 5.20 28.19 9.69
N ALA A 166 4.30 27.25 9.99
CA ALA A 166 3.46 27.31 11.19
C ALA A 166 4.31 27.36 12.47
N ILE A 167 5.35 26.53 12.56
CA ILE A 167 6.29 26.52 13.69
C ILE A 167 7.07 27.85 13.75
N TYR A 168 7.61 28.30 12.61
CA TYR A 168 8.42 29.51 12.53
C TYR A 168 7.63 30.74 12.98
N TYR A 169 6.46 31.00 12.38
CA TYR A 169 5.62 32.14 12.77
C TYR A 169 5.01 31.97 14.17
N GLY A 170 4.73 30.74 14.59
CA GLY A 170 4.26 30.43 15.94
C GLY A 170 5.30 30.71 17.02
N SER A 171 6.59 30.57 16.71
CA SER A 171 7.71 30.78 17.63
C SER A 171 8.13 32.24 17.83
N GLN A 172 7.55 33.19 17.08
CA GLN A 172 7.88 34.60 17.22
C GLN A 172 7.34 35.20 18.53
N GLU A 173 8.19 35.93 19.27
CA GLU A 173 7.86 36.50 20.58
C GLU A 173 6.74 37.54 20.56
N SER A 174 6.54 38.22 19.42
CA SER A 174 5.46 39.21 19.24
C SER A 174 4.53 38.78 18.11
N GLN A 175 3.28 38.48 18.47
CA GLN A 175 2.26 38.09 17.49
C GLN A 175 1.29 39.23 17.24
N ASN A 176 1.29 39.73 16.00
CA ASN A 176 0.25 40.61 15.48
C ASN A 176 -0.93 39.75 14.98
N ILE A 177 -2.12 40.36 14.85
CA ILE A 177 -3.31 39.65 14.32
C ILE A 177 -3.03 38.93 12.99
N VAL A 178 -2.22 39.55 12.12
CA VAL A 178 -1.83 38.98 10.82
C VAL A 178 -0.97 37.73 10.98
N THR A 179 0.00 37.74 11.88
CA THR A 179 0.87 36.56 12.10
C THR A 179 0.10 35.45 12.77
N TYR A 180 -0.80 35.77 13.72
CA TYR A 180 -1.70 34.80 14.32
C TYR A 180 -2.61 34.11 13.28
N LEU A 181 -3.28 34.88 12.42
CA LEU A 181 -4.14 34.33 11.37
C LEU A 181 -3.34 33.49 10.36
N SER A 182 -2.12 33.92 10.02
CA SER A 182 -1.25 33.17 9.10
C SER A 182 -0.80 31.84 9.71
N THR A 183 -0.36 31.85 10.97
CA THR A 183 0.01 30.63 11.72
C THR A 183 -1.17 29.67 11.81
N PHE A 184 -2.37 30.18 12.10
CA PHE A 184 -3.59 29.37 12.13
C PHE A 184 -3.85 28.71 10.77
N MET A 185 -3.85 29.49 9.68
CA MET A 185 -4.06 28.97 8.32
C MET A 185 -3.01 27.91 7.93
N TYR A 186 -1.72 28.16 8.22
CA TYR A 186 -0.67 27.18 7.97
C TYR A 186 -0.82 25.92 8.80
N THR A 187 -1.28 26.04 10.05
CA THR A 187 -1.55 24.88 10.91
C THR A 187 -2.71 24.05 10.36
N VAL A 188 -3.82 24.68 9.97
CA VAL A 188 -4.97 23.97 9.38
C VAL A 188 -4.57 23.27 8.08
N LEU A 189 -3.84 23.95 7.19
CA LEU A 189 -3.36 23.35 5.93
C LEU A 189 -2.37 22.21 6.18
N SER A 190 -1.44 22.37 7.12
CA SER A 190 -0.51 21.31 7.53
C SER A 190 -1.24 20.08 8.07
N VAL A 191 -2.26 20.27 8.91
CA VAL A 191 -3.05 19.16 9.46
C VAL A 191 -3.85 18.44 8.36
N VAL A 192 -4.56 19.18 7.50
CA VAL A 192 -5.39 18.58 6.45
C VAL A 192 -4.53 17.85 5.41
N LEU A 193 -3.49 18.52 4.88
CA LEU A 193 -2.59 17.92 3.90
C LEU A 193 -1.73 16.82 4.52
N GLY A 194 -1.32 16.99 5.78
CA GLY A 194 -0.55 15.99 6.52
C GLY A 194 -1.35 14.74 6.83
N ALA A 195 -2.62 14.86 7.23
CA ALA A 195 -3.50 13.71 7.43
C ALA A 195 -3.71 12.94 6.12
N GLY A 196 -3.93 13.66 5.01
CA GLY A 196 -4.00 13.03 3.68
C GLY A 196 -2.69 12.32 3.33
N THR A 197 -1.55 13.02 3.45
CA THR A 197 -0.23 12.45 3.16
C THR A 197 0.06 11.22 4.00
N LEU A 198 -0.26 11.24 5.29
CA LEU A 198 -0.09 10.09 6.20
C LEU A 198 -1.01 8.93 5.86
N ALA A 199 -2.25 9.18 5.44
CA ALA A 199 -3.16 8.11 5.02
C ALA A 199 -2.64 7.39 3.78
N PHE A 200 -2.23 8.14 2.75
CA PHE A 200 -1.66 7.55 1.54
C PHE A 200 -0.30 6.90 1.79
N LEU A 201 0.58 7.55 2.57
CA LEU A 201 1.89 7.01 2.92
C LEU A 201 1.76 5.75 3.77
N GLY A 202 0.81 5.71 4.71
CA GLY A 202 0.58 4.56 5.58
C GLY A 202 0.04 3.34 4.84
N SER A 203 -0.94 3.53 3.95
CA SER A 203 -1.40 2.46 3.06
C SER A 203 -0.27 1.99 2.14
N TYR A 204 0.51 2.91 1.58
CA TYR A 204 1.69 2.57 0.77
C TYR A 204 2.75 1.79 1.55
N PHE A 205 3.00 2.19 2.79
CA PHE A 205 3.92 1.53 3.69
C PHE A 205 3.47 0.10 3.99
N LEU A 206 2.20 -0.10 4.35
CA LEU A 206 1.64 -1.42 4.58
C LEU A 206 1.77 -2.31 3.34
N PHE A 207 1.37 -1.80 2.16
CA PHE A 207 1.46 -2.55 0.92
C PHE A 207 2.89 -3.02 0.65
N LEU A 208 3.88 -2.13 0.73
CA LEU A 208 5.28 -2.50 0.51
C LEU A 208 5.75 -3.59 1.49
N VAL A 209 5.41 -3.44 2.78
CA VAL A 209 5.77 -4.44 3.80
C VAL A 209 5.12 -5.78 3.46
N MET A 210 3.84 -5.80 3.13
CA MET A 210 3.09 -7.02 2.84
C MET A 210 3.61 -7.71 1.57
N THR A 211 3.76 -6.98 0.46
CA THR A 211 4.25 -7.53 -0.81
C THR A 211 5.63 -8.14 -0.66
N VAL A 212 6.57 -7.44 -0.02
CA VAL A 212 7.92 -7.97 0.22
C VAL A 212 7.88 -9.15 1.21
N SER A 213 7.08 -9.06 2.28
CA SER A 213 6.96 -10.17 3.25
C SER A 213 6.36 -11.43 2.65
N SER A 214 5.53 -11.28 1.61
CA SER A 214 4.88 -12.38 0.91
C SER A 214 5.73 -13.00 -0.19
N GLY A 215 6.88 -12.41 -0.54
CA GLY A 215 7.73 -12.95 -1.60
C GLY A 215 7.13 -12.85 -3.01
N LEU A 216 6.17 -11.95 -3.22
CA LEU A 216 5.55 -11.75 -4.53
C LEU A 216 6.50 -10.98 -5.46
N ASP A 217 6.70 -11.52 -6.65
CA ASP A 217 7.55 -10.92 -7.68
C ASP A 217 6.84 -9.79 -8.44
N GLU A 218 5.52 -9.91 -8.58
CA GLU A 218 4.67 -8.93 -9.26
C GLU A 218 4.00 -7.97 -8.27
N TRP A 219 4.05 -6.68 -8.61
CA TRP A 219 3.58 -5.59 -7.78
C TRP A 219 2.21 -5.13 -8.25
N GLU A 220 1.19 -5.94 -7.99
CA GLU A 220 -0.18 -5.53 -8.24
C GLU A 220 -0.66 -4.59 -7.15
N TRP A 221 -0.81 -3.33 -7.51
CA TRP A 221 -1.28 -2.33 -6.56
C TRP A 221 -2.75 -2.56 -6.23
N PRO A 222 -3.13 -2.58 -4.95
CA PRO A 222 -4.49 -2.90 -4.59
C PRO A 222 -5.41 -1.73 -4.97
N GLU A 223 -6.49 -2.04 -5.69
CA GLU A 223 -7.56 -1.09 -6.05
C GLU A 223 -8.47 -0.81 -4.85
N LEU A 224 -7.86 -0.48 -3.71
CA LEU A 224 -8.57 -0.23 -2.47
C LEU A 224 -9.27 1.13 -2.49
N GLY A 225 -10.46 1.16 -1.90
CA GLY A 225 -11.19 2.39 -1.63
C GLY A 225 -10.43 3.26 -0.64
N ILE A 226 -10.80 4.55 -0.58
CA ILE A 226 -10.15 5.52 0.32
C ILE A 226 -10.30 5.10 1.79
N PHE A 227 -11.45 4.53 2.17
CA PHE A 227 -11.70 4.07 3.53
C PHE A 227 -10.75 2.95 3.96
N ASP A 228 -10.52 1.97 3.10
CA ASP A 228 -9.59 0.86 3.40
C ASP A 228 -8.17 1.40 3.59
N ARG A 229 -7.73 2.32 2.73
CA ARG A 229 -6.41 2.97 2.88
C ARG A 229 -6.26 3.71 4.20
N VAL A 230 -7.32 4.37 4.66
CA VAL A 230 -7.33 5.03 5.98
C VAL A 230 -7.23 3.99 7.09
N MET A 231 -7.96 2.87 7.00
CA MET A 231 -7.88 1.78 7.98
C MET A 231 -6.49 1.14 8.01
N GLU A 232 -5.85 0.94 6.86
CA GLU A 232 -4.46 0.47 6.76
C GLU A 232 -3.49 1.46 7.42
N ALA A 233 -3.65 2.76 7.14
CA ALA A 233 -2.82 3.79 7.74
C ALA A 233 -2.98 3.90 9.26
N LEU A 234 -4.14 3.51 9.82
CA LEU A 234 -4.35 3.51 11.27
C LEU A 234 -3.35 2.59 12.00
N PHE A 235 -2.97 1.45 11.41
CA PHE A 235 -1.93 0.59 12.00
C PHE A 235 -0.62 1.36 12.19
N MET A 236 -0.19 2.07 11.15
CA MET A 236 1.02 2.89 11.21
C MET A 236 0.87 4.05 12.21
N ILE A 237 -0.25 4.77 12.18
CA ILE A 237 -0.49 5.93 13.05
C ILE A 237 -0.54 5.52 14.52
N VAL A 238 -1.24 4.44 14.85
CA VAL A 238 -1.35 3.93 16.22
C VAL A 238 0.00 3.41 16.71
N ALA A 239 0.72 2.63 15.89
CA ALA A 239 2.07 2.16 16.23
C ALA A 239 3.04 3.33 16.49
N MET A 240 3.06 4.34 15.60
CA MET A 240 3.87 5.55 15.79
C MET A 240 3.45 6.30 17.06
N SER A 241 2.14 6.44 17.31
CA SER A 241 1.63 7.15 18.49
C SER A 241 2.06 6.47 19.79
N ILE A 242 1.92 5.14 19.89
CA ILE A 242 2.32 4.36 21.07
C ILE A 242 3.83 4.51 21.33
N THR A 243 4.63 4.46 20.26
CA THR A 243 6.10 4.52 20.39
C THR A 243 6.62 5.92 20.70
N LEU A 244 5.84 6.97 20.40
CA LEU A 244 6.13 8.36 20.75
C LEU A 244 5.69 8.75 22.16
N VAL A 245 4.89 7.93 22.86
CA VAL A 245 4.43 8.22 24.24
C VAL A 245 5.60 8.53 25.20
N PRO A 246 6.70 7.75 25.25
CA PRO A 246 7.80 8.05 26.16
C PRO A 246 8.43 9.42 25.90
N PHE A 247 8.59 9.79 24.62
CA PHE A 247 9.08 11.11 24.23
C PHE A 247 8.12 12.22 24.66
N GLY A 248 6.82 12.04 24.39
CA GLY A 248 5.78 13.00 24.74
C GLY A 248 5.63 13.21 26.25
N ILE A 249 5.83 12.18 27.07
CA ILE A 249 5.87 12.32 28.52
C ILE A 249 7.14 13.08 28.92
N MET A 250 8.31 12.69 28.40
CA MET A 250 9.57 13.26 28.86
C MET A 250 9.74 14.72 28.51
N ILE A 251 9.24 15.19 27.36
CA ILE A 251 9.32 16.60 26.98
C ILE A 251 8.57 17.53 27.93
N THR A 252 7.58 17.00 28.67
CA THR A 252 6.85 17.73 29.72
C THR A 252 7.61 17.79 31.04
N ILE A 253 8.50 16.82 31.30
CA ILE A 253 9.28 16.70 32.54
C ILE A 253 10.62 17.42 32.38
N ASP A 254 11.42 17.00 31.40
CA ASP A 254 12.74 17.55 31.09
C ASP A 254 13.02 17.49 29.58
N LYS A 255 13.09 18.67 28.97
CA LYS A 255 13.35 18.83 27.53
C LYS A 255 14.72 18.30 27.11
N SER A 256 15.71 18.33 27.98
CA SER A 256 17.08 17.88 27.65
C SER A 256 17.17 16.35 27.56
N LEU A 257 16.50 15.65 28.46
CA LEU A 257 16.38 14.19 28.48
C LEU A 257 15.39 13.65 27.46
N ALA A 258 14.48 14.48 26.93
CA ALA A 258 13.54 14.06 25.90
C ALA A 258 14.21 13.77 24.54
N TRP A 259 15.27 14.50 24.17
CA TRP A 259 15.91 14.35 22.87
C TRP A 259 16.44 12.94 22.58
N PRO A 260 17.19 12.27 23.49
CA PRO A 260 17.58 10.88 23.31
C PRO A 260 16.40 9.91 23.12
N LEU A 261 15.23 10.21 23.69
CA LEU A 261 14.05 9.35 23.58
C LEU A 261 13.40 9.38 22.19
N LEU A 262 13.80 10.28 21.28
CA LEU A 262 13.43 10.20 19.87
C LEU A 262 14.00 8.96 19.16
N LEU A 263 15.00 8.29 19.76
CA LEU A 263 15.50 7.00 19.27
C LEU A 263 14.53 5.85 19.58
N VAL A 264 13.66 6.00 20.58
CA VAL A 264 12.72 4.95 20.98
C VAL A 264 11.75 4.58 19.86
N PRO A 265 11.09 5.52 19.15
CA PRO A 265 10.33 5.20 17.96
C PRO A 265 11.12 4.39 16.93
N GLY A 266 12.39 4.70 16.67
CA GLY A 266 13.20 3.96 15.70
C GLY A 266 13.38 2.48 16.04
N ILE A 267 13.41 2.14 17.33
CA ILE A 267 13.60 0.77 17.83
C ILE A 267 12.26 0.06 18.08
N ALA A 268 11.32 0.75 18.72
CA ALA A 268 10.05 0.18 19.17
C ALA A 268 9.00 0.11 18.06
N PHE A 269 9.01 1.05 17.10
CA PHE A 269 8.06 1.04 15.98
C PHE A 269 8.03 -0.26 15.18
N PRO A 270 9.14 -0.83 14.69
CA PRO A 270 9.08 -2.04 13.88
C PRO A 270 8.56 -3.24 14.68
N ILE A 271 8.87 -3.31 15.97
CA ILE A 271 8.39 -4.36 16.87
C ILE A 271 6.87 -4.25 17.06
N VAL A 272 6.39 -3.06 17.44
CA VAL A 272 4.97 -2.80 17.69
C VAL A 272 4.15 -2.95 16.41
N TYR A 273 4.66 -2.42 15.29
CA TYR A 273 3.98 -2.46 14.01
C TYR A 273 3.85 -3.90 13.49
N LEU A 274 4.94 -4.67 13.45
CA LEU A 274 4.89 -6.09 13.06
C LEU A 274 4.01 -6.91 14.01
N ALA A 275 4.00 -6.61 15.31
CA ALA A 275 3.12 -7.27 16.26
C ALA A 275 1.63 -7.00 15.96
N MET A 276 1.26 -5.76 15.62
CA MET A 276 -0.11 -5.43 15.23
C MET A 276 -0.51 -6.13 13.92
N LEU A 277 0.41 -6.25 12.96
CA LEU A 277 0.16 -6.97 11.71
C LEU A 277 0.01 -8.48 11.92
N ASP A 278 0.88 -9.08 12.74
CA ASP A 278 0.82 -10.51 13.09
C ASP A 278 -0.50 -10.89 13.78
N GLN A 279 -1.01 -10.01 14.65
CA GLN A 279 -2.31 -10.23 15.29
C GLN A 279 -3.51 -9.77 14.47
N GLY A 280 -3.30 -9.01 13.39
CA GLY A 280 -4.37 -8.39 12.61
C GLY A 280 -5.23 -7.37 13.39
N THR A 281 -4.70 -6.80 14.48
CA THR A 281 -5.42 -5.83 15.32
C THR A 281 -4.53 -4.71 15.84
N ILE A 282 -5.03 -3.47 15.77
CA ILE A 282 -4.36 -2.28 16.31
C ILE A 282 -4.31 -2.23 17.84
N LEU A 283 -5.12 -3.05 18.52
CA LEU A 283 -5.27 -3.01 19.97
C LEU A 283 -4.25 -3.89 20.72
N ALA A 284 -3.54 -4.75 20.01
CA ALA A 284 -2.58 -5.68 20.60
C ALA A 284 -1.16 -5.40 20.06
N PRO A 285 -0.42 -4.48 20.68
CA PRO A 285 0.91 -4.08 20.22
C PRO A 285 2.01 -5.10 20.51
N TRP A 286 1.67 -6.29 21.00
CA TRP A 286 2.62 -7.31 21.46
C TRP A 286 2.29 -8.66 20.82
N SER A 287 3.25 -9.25 20.10
CA SER A 287 3.17 -10.62 19.61
C SER A 287 4.30 -11.43 20.20
N GLY A 288 3.97 -12.61 20.74
CA GLY A 288 4.97 -13.56 21.26
C GLY A 288 5.95 -14.00 20.18
N THR A 289 5.46 -14.17 18.95
CA THR A 289 6.23 -14.54 17.76
C THR A 289 7.29 -13.48 17.43
N ILE A 290 6.86 -12.22 17.33
CA ILE A 290 7.77 -11.10 17.03
C ILE A 290 8.78 -10.90 18.16
N MET A 291 8.33 -10.99 19.42
CA MET A 291 9.22 -10.87 20.57
C MET A 291 10.24 -12.02 20.66
N ALA A 292 9.85 -13.25 20.33
CA ALA A 292 10.77 -14.39 20.26
C ALA A 292 11.83 -14.19 19.17
N SER A 293 11.43 -13.64 18.01
CA SER A 293 12.35 -13.39 16.90
C SER A 293 13.52 -12.47 17.26
N LEU A 294 13.33 -11.52 18.20
CA LEU A 294 14.41 -10.63 18.68
C LEU A 294 15.57 -11.43 19.30
N PHE A 295 15.26 -12.56 19.93
CA PHE A 295 16.24 -13.43 20.57
C PHE A 295 16.75 -14.53 19.66
N GLN A 296 15.93 -14.98 18.70
CA GLN A 296 16.29 -16.06 17.76
C GLN A 296 17.17 -15.55 16.59
N ILE A 297 16.84 -14.38 16.01
CA ILE A 297 17.58 -13.78 14.89
C ILE A 297 18.13 -12.38 15.23
N PRO A 298 18.90 -12.21 16.33
CA PRO A 298 19.34 -10.90 16.81
C PRO A 298 20.24 -10.16 15.81
N ILE A 299 21.03 -10.90 15.03
CA ILE A 299 21.93 -10.32 14.02
C ILE A 299 21.13 -9.62 12.91
N LYS A 300 20.02 -10.23 12.46
CA LYS A 300 19.15 -9.67 11.41
C LYS A 300 18.47 -8.39 11.91
N TRP A 301 17.94 -8.40 13.13
CA TRP A 301 17.41 -7.20 13.79
C TRP A 301 18.46 -6.09 13.92
N LEU A 302 19.67 -6.42 14.36
CA LEU A 302 20.75 -5.43 14.49
C LEU A 302 21.16 -4.85 13.13
N MET A 303 21.21 -5.67 12.07
CA MET A 303 21.45 -5.21 10.71
C MET A 303 20.34 -4.26 10.22
N PHE A 304 19.08 -4.60 10.48
CA PHE A 304 17.93 -3.73 10.16
C PHE A 304 18.05 -2.38 10.88
N PHE A 305 18.31 -2.37 12.19
CA PHE A 305 18.48 -1.13 12.95
C PHE A 305 19.69 -0.33 12.49
N GLY A 306 20.83 -0.98 12.24
CA GLY A 306 22.03 -0.33 11.73
C GLY A 306 21.79 0.35 10.38
N ALA A 307 21.13 -0.33 9.45
CA ALA A 307 20.82 0.22 8.13
C ALA A 307 19.80 1.37 8.19
N THR A 308 18.71 1.20 8.95
CA THR A 308 17.68 2.24 9.09
C THR A 308 18.18 3.49 9.82
N ILE A 309 18.98 3.33 10.88
CA ILE A 309 19.65 4.45 11.56
C ILE A 309 20.68 5.11 10.65
N GLY A 310 21.47 4.33 9.92
CA GLY A 310 22.44 4.84 8.95
C GLY A 310 21.79 5.68 7.86
N LEU A 311 20.68 5.18 7.29
CA LEU A 311 19.91 5.91 6.29
C LEU A 311 19.25 7.17 6.87
N LEU A 312 18.71 7.09 8.09
CA LEU A 312 18.13 8.24 8.79
C LEU A 312 19.19 9.32 9.04
N ALA A 313 20.39 8.93 9.49
CA ALA A 313 21.51 9.83 9.70
C ALA A 313 21.94 10.49 8.39
N LEU A 314 22.03 9.73 7.30
CA LEU A 314 22.34 10.27 5.96
C LEU A 314 21.28 11.30 5.52
N CYS A 315 20.00 10.95 5.62
CA CYS A 315 18.90 11.85 5.27
C CYS A 315 18.91 13.12 6.13
N SER A 316 19.19 12.98 7.42
CA SER A 316 19.29 14.11 8.36
C SER A 316 20.48 15.02 8.05
N LEU A 317 21.64 14.44 7.71
CA LEU A 317 22.84 15.19 7.30
C LEU A 317 22.60 15.94 5.99
N LEU A 318 21.97 15.31 5.00
CA LEU A 318 21.60 15.95 3.74
C LEU A 318 20.58 17.07 3.96
N GLY A 319 19.52 16.81 4.73
CA GLY A 319 18.51 17.79 5.08
C GLY A 319 19.10 18.99 5.82
N TYR A 320 19.97 18.73 6.81
CA TYR A 320 20.70 19.78 7.53
C TYR A 320 21.65 20.55 6.62
N GLY A 321 22.39 19.88 5.73
CA GLY A 321 23.28 20.54 4.78
C GLY A 321 22.54 21.48 3.83
N ILE A 322 21.39 21.03 3.29
CA ILE A 322 20.51 21.85 2.45
C ILE A 322 19.99 23.05 3.25
N PHE A 323 19.53 22.82 4.48
CA PHE A 323 19.05 23.87 5.37
C PHE A 323 20.14 24.90 5.70
N ALA A 324 21.34 24.45 6.04
CA ALA A 324 22.48 25.30 6.39
C ALA A 324 22.94 26.17 5.21
N MET A 325 22.86 25.66 3.97
CA MET A 325 23.24 26.43 2.77
C MET A 325 22.16 27.41 2.32
N ALA A 326 20.89 27.01 2.35
CA ALA A 326 19.79 27.81 1.80
C ALA A 326 19.25 28.84 2.80
N GLY A 327 19.31 28.55 4.11
CA GLY A 327 18.73 29.37 5.17
C GLY A 327 17.20 29.31 5.20
N ILE A 328 16.61 29.80 6.30
CA ILE A 328 15.16 29.72 6.53
C ILE A 328 14.35 30.55 5.52
N GLU A 329 14.94 31.60 4.96
CA GLU A 329 14.30 32.47 3.96
C GLU A 329 13.98 31.75 2.65
N ARG A 330 14.67 30.64 2.36
CA ARG A 330 14.50 29.84 1.15
C ARG A 330 13.78 28.51 1.41
N LEU A 331 12.95 28.47 2.47
CA LEU A 331 12.26 27.26 2.92
C LEU A 331 11.51 26.53 1.80
N ALA A 332 10.90 27.24 0.85
CA ALA A 332 10.21 26.63 -0.29
C ALA A 332 11.14 25.73 -1.13
N TYR A 333 12.41 26.12 -1.28
CA TYR A 333 13.42 25.35 -2.01
C TYR A 333 13.97 24.17 -1.19
N ILE A 334 13.87 24.23 0.14
CA ILE A 334 14.30 23.15 1.05
C ILE A 334 13.18 22.10 1.18
N ALA A 335 11.93 22.54 1.15
CA ALA A 335 10.78 21.68 1.39
C ALA A 335 10.64 20.56 0.37
N LEU A 336 10.93 20.84 -0.91
CA LEU A 336 10.85 19.83 -1.98
C LEU A 336 11.89 18.71 -1.80
N PRO A 337 13.20 18.98 -1.67
CA PRO A 337 14.17 17.96 -1.29
C PRO A 337 13.82 17.25 0.03
N GLY A 338 13.30 17.98 1.02
CA GLY A 338 12.86 17.41 2.29
C GLY A 338 11.76 16.36 2.14
N GLY A 339 10.75 16.63 1.30
CA GLY A 339 9.70 15.66 0.98
C GLY A 339 10.21 14.44 0.23
N VAL A 340 11.18 14.61 -0.68
CA VAL A 340 11.85 13.50 -1.39
C VAL A 340 12.60 12.60 -0.42
N LEU A 341 13.43 13.19 0.45
CA LEU A 341 14.19 12.46 1.46
C LEU A 341 13.28 11.75 2.47
N LEU A 342 12.23 12.42 2.94
CA LEU A 342 11.29 11.85 3.91
C LEU A 342 10.58 10.64 3.32
N VAL A 343 9.95 10.77 2.15
CA VAL A 343 9.22 9.65 1.55
C VAL A 343 10.19 8.55 1.14
N GLY A 344 11.34 8.88 0.54
CA GLY A 344 12.35 7.90 0.15
C GLY A 344 12.86 7.08 1.34
N TYR A 345 13.10 7.73 2.49
CA TYR A 345 13.41 7.05 3.75
C TYR A 345 12.30 6.09 4.16
N PHE A 346 11.05 6.55 4.17
CA PHE A 346 9.90 5.71 4.54
C PHE A 346 9.74 4.49 3.61
N LEU A 347 9.96 4.64 2.30
CA LEU A 347 9.87 3.53 1.34
C LEU A 347 10.98 2.50 1.57
N ALA A 348 12.22 2.96 1.72
CA ALA A 348 13.35 2.07 2.00
C ALA A 348 13.16 1.34 3.34
N TYR A 349 12.66 2.06 4.35
CA TYR A 349 12.30 1.49 5.64
C TYR A 349 11.23 0.40 5.49
N ALA A 350 10.17 0.65 4.71
CA ALA A 350 9.09 -0.32 4.46
C ALA A 350 9.61 -1.59 3.79
N ILE A 351 10.45 -1.45 2.75
CA ILE A 351 11.06 -2.58 2.04
C ILE A 351 11.90 -3.42 3.01
N TRP A 352 12.81 -2.80 3.75
CA TRP A 352 13.66 -3.53 4.70
C TRP A 352 12.87 -4.15 5.85
N LEU A 353 11.78 -3.51 6.29
CA LEU A 353 10.89 -4.07 7.30
C LEU A 353 10.13 -5.29 6.73
N GLY A 354 9.70 -5.23 5.47
CA GLY A 354 9.11 -6.36 4.75
C GLY A 354 10.08 -7.54 4.63
N ARG A 355 11.36 -7.29 4.31
CA ARG A 355 12.41 -8.32 4.28
C ARG A 355 12.63 -8.97 5.65
N LEU A 356 12.66 -8.15 6.70
CA LEU A 356 12.75 -8.65 8.07
C LEU A 356 11.53 -9.51 8.43
N SER A 357 10.33 -9.08 8.04
CA SER A 357 9.09 -9.84 8.23
C SER A 357 9.12 -11.18 7.48
N TRP A 358 9.70 -11.22 6.28
CA TRP A 358 9.87 -12.45 5.50
C TRP A 358 10.75 -13.47 6.26
N GLU A 359 11.91 -13.04 6.76
CA GLU A 359 12.82 -13.89 7.56
C GLU A 359 12.16 -14.40 8.85
N ILE A 360 11.38 -13.56 9.53
CA ILE A 360 10.62 -13.97 10.72
C ILE A 360 9.59 -15.05 10.35
N ALA A 361 8.92 -14.89 9.21
CA ALA A 361 7.92 -15.86 8.76
C ALA A 361 8.56 -17.21 8.37
N GLU A 362 9.74 -17.18 7.75
CA GLU A 362 10.54 -18.38 7.42
C GLU A 362 10.95 -19.16 8.68
N LEU A 363 11.49 -18.46 9.67
CA LEU A 363 11.86 -19.04 10.97
C LEU A 363 10.68 -19.76 11.64
N ASN A 364 9.49 -19.16 11.58
CA ASN A 364 8.29 -19.77 12.18
C ASN A 364 7.78 -21.00 11.42
N SER A 365 7.98 -21.07 10.11
CA SER A 365 7.65 -22.28 9.34
C SER A 365 8.57 -23.45 9.72
N GLU A 366 9.88 -23.21 9.83
CA GLU A 366 10.86 -24.24 10.20
C GLU A 366 10.53 -24.87 11.56
N TYR A 367 10.26 -24.04 12.59
CA TYR A 367 9.89 -24.54 13.91
C TYR A 367 8.60 -25.37 13.91
N ARG A 368 7.60 -25.00 13.09
CA ARG A 368 6.36 -25.76 12.97
C ARG A 368 6.60 -27.14 12.34
N GLU A 369 7.48 -27.22 11.35
CA GLU A 369 7.84 -28.49 10.70
C GLU A 369 8.60 -29.42 11.67
N GLU A 370 9.53 -28.89 12.47
CA GLU A 370 10.22 -29.66 13.52
C GLU A 370 9.26 -30.17 14.61
N ASP A 371 8.29 -29.36 15.03
CA ASP A 371 7.28 -29.76 16.01
C ASP A 371 6.33 -30.85 15.48
N THR A 372 6.01 -30.82 14.19
CA THR A 372 5.14 -31.85 13.58
C THR A 372 5.88 -33.17 13.36
N SER A 373 7.13 -33.13 12.90
CA SER A 373 7.97 -34.31 12.70
C SER A 373 8.32 -35.02 14.03
N SER A 374 8.62 -34.25 15.08
CA SER A 374 8.87 -34.80 16.42
C SER A 374 7.62 -35.46 17.05
N LYS A 375 6.43 -34.88 16.86
CA LYS A 375 5.16 -35.50 17.29
C LYS A 375 4.83 -36.77 16.50
N ALA A 376 5.09 -36.78 15.18
CA ALA A 376 4.88 -37.97 14.37
C ALA A 376 5.79 -39.13 14.83
N SER A 377 7.09 -38.86 15.03
CA SER A 377 8.07 -39.87 15.47
C SER A 377 7.87 -40.42 16.89
N SER A 378 7.19 -39.69 17.77
CA SER A 378 6.87 -40.13 19.14
C SER A 378 5.54 -40.90 19.25
N SER A 379 4.74 -40.89 18.18
CA SER A 379 3.45 -41.60 18.10
C SER A 379 3.52 -42.96 17.39
N SER A 380 4.67 -43.27 16.77
CA SER A 380 5.04 -44.57 16.20
C SER A 380 5.90 -45.37 17.17
#